data_AF-A0A355SJ55-F1
#
_entry.id   AF-A0A355SJ55-F1
#
_cell.length_a   1.000
_cell.length_b   1.000
_cell.length_c   1.000
_cell.angle_alpha   90.00
_cell.angle_beta   90.00
_cell.angle_gamma   90.00
#
_symmetry.space_group_name_H-M   'P 1'
#
loop_
_entity.id
_entity.type
_entity.pdbx_description
1 polymer ?
#
loop_
_entity_poly.entity_id
_entity_poly.type
_entity_poly.pdbx_seq_one_letter_code
_entity_poly.pdbx_strand_id
1 'polypeptide(L)'
;MKMAKILSALLIISMIFTGCTSQKKVADNSQTETDGGNTAKKVLVGTEGTYNPFTYKDENGQLTGYDIDVVKEIDKRIDDIDFEFLPTPWDSMFLGLESKKYDMIADQISKDSEREKKYSFSNNSYFISAAHIIVKKDNNKTINGLDDLKGLKVG
;
A
#
# COMPACT_ATOMS: atom_id res chain seq x y z
N MET A 1 18.71 -57.13 -26.94
CA MET A 1 17.38 -57.14 -26.27
C MET A 1 17.45 -58.04 -25.05
N LYS A 2 16.78 -57.65 -23.96
CA LYS A 2 16.66 -58.33 -22.64
C LYS A 2 17.86 -58.03 -21.73
N MET A 3 17.99 -56.87 -21.08
CA MET A 3 17.07 -56.21 -20.14
C MET A 3 16.53 -57.15 -19.05
N ALA A 4 16.76 -56.73 -17.80
CA ALA A 4 16.14 -57.15 -16.55
C ALA A 4 16.64 -58.44 -15.88
N LYS A 5 17.62 -58.28 -14.97
CA LYS A 5 17.56 -58.89 -13.64
C LYS A 5 18.04 -57.89 -12.59
N ILE A 6 17.08 -57.12 -12.12
CA ILE A 6 17.06 -56.43 -10.82
C ILE A 6 17.10 -57.52 -9.75
N LEU A 7 18.17 -57.62 -8.95
CA LEU A 7 18.16 -58.21 -7.59
C LEU A 7 19.58 -58.14 -6.98
N SER A 8 19.96 -57.02 -6.39
CA SER A 8 21.06 -56.98 -5.42
C SER A 8 21.20 -55.59 -4.84
N ALA A 9 20.88 -55.47 -3.55
CA ALA A 9 21.66 -54.77 -2.53
C ALA A 9 20.74 -54.39 -1.36
N LEU A 10 20.23 -55.41 -0.66
CA LEU A 10 19.90 -55.27 0.75
C LEU A 10 21.13 -55.73 1.52
N LEU A 11 21.94 -54.78 1.99
CA LEU A 11 22.89 -55.06 3.07
C LEU A 11 23.09 -53.79 3.92
N ILE A 12 22.34 -53.76 5.03
CA ILE A 12 22.81 -53.46 6.38
C ILE A 12 23.70 -52.22 6.54
N ILE A 13 23.17 -51.18 7.17
CA ILE A 13 23.78 -50.64 8.40
C ILE A 13 22.66 -50.09 9.29
N SER A 14 22.47 -50.82 10.37
CA SER A 14 21.77 -50.37 11.57
C SER A 14 22.69 -49.40 12.30
N MET A 15 22.26 -48.15 12.48
CA MET A 15 22.68 -47.34 13.62
C MET A 15 21.44 -46.88 14.36
N ILE A 16 21.29 -47.50 15.53
CA ILE A 16 20.33 -47.21 16.58
C ILE A 16 20.63 -45.81 17.10
N PHE A 17 19.65 -44.91 17.05
CA PHE A 17 19.52 -43.87 18.07
C PHE A 17 18.06 -43.77 18.50
N THR A 18 17.85 -44.21 19.73
CA THR A 18 16.65 -44.08 20.53
C THR A 18 16.30 -42.60 20.71
N GLY A 19 15.09 -42.21 20.31
CA GLY A 19 14.56 -40.86 20.54
C GLY A 19 13.05 -40.84 20.38
N CYS A 20 12.34 -41.04 21.49
CA CYS A 20 10.88 -41.07 21.55
C CYS A 20 10.30 -39.65 21.55
N THR A 21 9.23 -39.49 20.77
CA THR A 21 8.02 -38.69 21.06
C THR A 21 8.13 -37.15 21.12
N SER A 22 7.54 -36.49 20.12
CA SER A 22 6.35 -35.63 20.28
C SER A 22 6.09 -34.87 18.98
N GLN A 23 4.90 -35.11 18.41
CA GLN A 23 4.37 -34.43 17.23
C GLN A 23 4.39 -32.92 17.42
N LYS A 24 5.22 -32.22 16.64
CA LYS A 24 5.08 -30.77 16.47
C LYS A 24 4.04 -30.54 15.38
N LYS A 25 2.79 -30.31 15.81
CA LYS A 25 1.77 -29.66 15.00
C LYS A 25 2.36 -28.35 14.46
N VAL A 26 2.33 -28.17 13.15
CA VAL A 26 2.47 -26.84 12.54
C VAL A 26 1.20 -26.09 12.88
N ALA A 27 1.25 -25.34 13.98
CA ALA A 27 0.27 -24.31 14.29
C ALA A 27 0.75 -23.03 13.61
N ASP A 28 0.04 -22.64 12.55
CA ASP A 28 -0.04 -21.27 12.09
C ASP A 28 -0.47 -20.40 13.26
N ASN A 29 0.43 -19.54 13.74
CA ASN A 29 0.15 -18.60 14.81
C ASN A 29 0.80 -17.26 14.46
N SER A 30 0.18 -16.55 13.52
CA SER A 30 0.30 -15.09 13.47
C SER A 30 -0.56 -14.51 14.59
N GLN A 31 -0.10 -14.67 15.83
CA GLN A 31 -0.50 -13.83 16.95
C GLN A 31 0.67 -12.90 17.22
N THR A 32 0.55 -11.67 16.74
CA THR A 32 1.31 -10.54 17.29
C THR A 32 0.90 -10.39 18.75
N GLU A 33 1.74 -10.90 19.63
CA GLU A 33 1.83 -10.46 21.02
C GLU A 33 1.95 -8.93 21.01
N THR A 34 0.92 -8.24 21.50
CA THR A 34 1.02 -6.82 21.85
C THR A 34 1.42 -6.76 23.32
N ASP A 35 2.70 -6.46 23.48
CA ASP A 35 3.36 -6.03 24.69
C ASP A 35 2.57 -4.89 25.37
N GLY A 36 2.50 -4.92 26.69
CA GLY A 36 1.65 -4.04 27.48
C GLY A 36 2.10 -2.59 27.39
N GLY A 37 1.23 -1.71 26.88
CA GLY A 37 1.42 -0.26 27.00
C GLY A 37 0.54 0.61 26.13
N ASN A 38 0.05 0.13 24.98
CA ASN A 38 -0.89 0.87 24.16
C ASN A 38 -1.90 -0.09 23.51
N THR A 39 -3.18 0.07 23.84
CA THR A 39 -4.28 -0.72 23.26
C THR A 39 -4.77 -0.16 21.92
N ALA A 40 -4.16 0.93 21.43
CA ALA A 40 -4.55 1.54 20.17
C ALA A 40 -4.36 0.57 18.99
N LYS A 41 -5.38 0.51 18.14
CA LYS A 41 -5.35 -0.30 16.93
C LYS A 41 -4.52 0.41 15.87
N LYS A 42 -3.46 -0.24 15.40
CA LYS A 42 -2.71 0.26 14.24
C LYS A 42 -3.55 0.28 12.98
N VAL A 43 -3.49 1.38 12.24
CA VAL A 43 -4.08 1.57 10.92
C VAL A 43 -2.98 1.97 9.95
N LEU A 44 -2.73 1.12 8.97
CA LEU A 44 -1.70 1.34 7.96
C LEU A 44 -2.27 2.21 6.83
N VAL A 45 -1.53 3.22 6.39
CA VAL A 45 -1.96 4.22 5.41
C VAL A 45 -1.04 4.20 4.18
N GLY A 46 -1.56 3.79 3.03
CA GLY A 46 -0.87 3.92 1.75
C GLY A 46 -0.83 5.38 1.27
N THR A 47 0.33 5.84 0.83
CA THR A 47 0.58 7.21 0.36
C THR A 47 1.83 7.26 -0.52
N GLU A 48 1.98 8.18 -1.48
CA GLU A 48 3.16 8.17 -2.37
C GLU A 48 4.43 8.70 -1.71
N GLY A 49 4.35 9.87 -1.06
CA GLY A 49 5.52 10.56 -0.51
C GLY A 49 6.41 11.22 -1.58
N THR A 50 5.91 11.37 -2.81
CA THR A 50 6.58 12.06 -3.92
C THR A 50 5.70 13.11 -4.62
N TYR A 51 4.46 13.31 -4.17
CA TYR A 51 3.49 14.23 -4.74
C TYR A 51 3.35 15.52 -3.91
N ASN A 52 4.32 16.44 -4.05
CA ASN A 52 4.26 17.75 -3.39
C ASN A 52 3.11 18.62 -3.96
N PRO A 53 2.34 19.35 -3.13
CA PRO A 53 2.48 19.55 -1.68
C PRO A 53 1.66 18.60 -0.80
N PHE A 54 1.11 17.52 -1.37
CA PHE A 54 0.12 16.67 -0.72
C PHE A 54 0.74 15.54 0.09
N THR A 55 1.67 14.80 -0.51
CA THR A 55 2.42 13.72 0.13
C THR A 55 3.86 13.78 -0.36
N TYR A 56 4.80 14.22 0.48
CA TYR A 56 6.20 14.37 0.06
C TYR A 56 7.14 14.22 1.24
N LYS A 57 8.44 14.11 0.96
CA LYS A 57 9.47 14.14 2.00
C LYS A 57 10.05 15.53 2.15
N ASP A 58 10.15 16.01 3.39
CA ASP A 58 10.82 17.27 3.71
C ASP A 58 12.34 17.17 3.52
N GLU A 59 13.05 18.25 3.83
CA GLU A 59 14.53 18.31 3.74
C GLU A 59 15.23 17.28 4.65
N ASN A 60 14.55 16.80 5.68
CA ASN A 60 15.04 15.77 6.61
C ASN A 60 14.68 14.35 6.16
N GLY A 61 14.01 14.20 5.02
CA GLY A 61 13.52 12.92 4.52
C GLY A 61 12.25 12.41 5.22
N GLN A 62 11.61 13.22 6.06
CA GLN A 62 10.40 12.86 6.79
C GLN A 62 9.16 13.09 5.94
N LEU A 63 8.21 12.16 6.02
CA LEU A 63 6.95 12.26 5.30
C LEU A 63 6.08 13.40 5.86
N THR A 64 5.65 14.27 4.95
CA THR A 64 4.90 15.50 5.21
C THR A 64 3.97 15.83 4.03
N GLY A 65 3.20 16.91 4.17
CA GLY A 65 2.27 17.39 3.16
C GLY A 65 0.83 17.32 3.63
N TYR A 66 -0.05 17.91 2.83
CA TYR A 66 -1.44 18.13 3.22
C TYR A 66 -2.16 16.86 3.71
N ASP A 67 -2.07 15.75 2.98
CA ASP A 67 -2.80 14.52 3.33
C ASP A 67 -2.20 13.86 4.57
N ILE A 68 -0.87 13.96 4.71
CA ILE A 68 -0.14 13.48 5.87
C ILE A 68 -0.54 14.26 7.12
N ASP A 69 -0.63 15.57 7.01
CA ASP A 69 -0.99 16.47 8.11
C ASP A 69 -2.46 16.28 8.52
N VAL A 70 -3.36 16.04 7.56
CA VAL A 70 -4.76 15.70 7.84
C VAL A 70 -4.85 14.40 8.63
N VAL A 71 -4.16 13.34 8.22
CA VAL A 71 -4.18 12.05 8.94
C VAL A 71 -3.54 12.18 10.32
N LYS A 72 -2.41 12.90 10.46
CA LYS A 72 -1.80 13.19 11.77
C LYS A 72 -2.72 14.00 12.69
N GLU A 73 -3.53 14.91 12.14
CA GLU A 73 -4.52 15.65 12.95
C GLU A 73 -5.70 14.76 13.37
N ILE A 74 -6.08 13.78 12.55
CA ILE A 74 -7.08 12.76 12.93
C ILE A 74 -6.53 11.89 14.06
N ASP A 75 -5.27 11.42 13.94
CA ASP A 75 -4.57 10.63 14.96
C ASP A 75 -4.60 11.31 16.35
N LYS A 76 -4.32 12.62 16.40
CA LYS A 76 -4.40 13.40 17.66
C LYS A 76 -5.80 13.51 18.28
N ARG A 77 -6.85 13.19 17.52
CA ARG A 77 -8.26 13.34 17.96
C ARG A 77 -8.91 12.01 18.30
N ILE A 78 -8.22 10.89 18.09
CA ILE A 78 -8.75 9.54 18.27
C ILE A 78 -7.76 8.76 19.14
N ASP A 79 -8.20 8.36 20.34
CA ASP A 79 -7.31 7.77 21.35
C ASP A 79 -7.06 6.26 21.12
N ASP A 80 -7.86 5.60 20.29
CA ASP A 80 -7.84 4.14 20.11
C ASP A 80 -7.29 3.68 18.75
N ILE A 81 -6.71 4.60 17.97
CA ILE A 81 -6.11 4.33 16.66
C ILE A 81 -4.70 4.94 16.62
N ASP A 82 -3.76 4.23 15.99
CA ASP A 82 -2.39 4.69 15.70
C ASP A 82 -2.14 4.57 14.19
N PHE A 83 -1.94 5.70 13.51
CA PHE A 83 -1.74 5.71 12.05
C PHE A 83 -0.26 5.58 11.65
N GLU A 84 0.05 4.59 10.81
CA GLU A 84 1.40 4.36 10.27
C GLU A 84 1.40 4.48 8.74
N PHE A 85 2.22 5.40 8.20
CA PHE A 85 2.28 5.65 6.76
C PHE A 85 3.24 4.69 6.04
N LEU A 86 2.77 4.14 4.92
CA LEU A 86 3.52 3.25 4.04
C LEU A 86 3.68 3.86 2.64
N PRO A 87 4.85 4.47 2.35
CA PRO A 87 5.18 4.97 1.02
C PRO A 87 5.00 3.89 -0.06
N THR A 88 4.13 4.15 -1.03
CA THR A 88 3.73 3.19 -2.07
C THR A 88 3.55 3.92 -3.40
N PRO A 89 4.14 3.43 -4.50
CA PRO A 89 3.93 4.03 -5.83
C PRO A 89 2.47 3.97 -6.27
N TRP A 90 1.98 5.04 -6.91
CA TRP A 90 0.61 5.17 -7.43
C TRP A 90 0.11 3.92 -8.18
N ASP A 91 0.91 3.41 -9.12
CA ASP A 91 0.57 2.27 -9.99
C ASP A 91 0.22 0.99 -9.22
N SER A 92 0.72 0.86 -7.99
CA SER A 92 0.51 -0.30 -7.13
C SER A 92 -0.44 -0.03 -5.96
N MET A 93 -0.95 1.20 -5.84
CA MET A 93 -1.58 1.65 -4.60
C MET A 93 -2.91 0.93 -4.33
N PHE A 94 -3.81 0.93 -5.30
CA PHE A 94 -5.08 0.23 -5.14
C PHE A 94 -4.91 -1.29 -4.97
N LEU A 95 -3.94 -1.89 -5.65
CA LEU A 95 -3.62 -3.31 -5.46
C LEU A 95 -3.07 -3.59 -4.04
N GLY A 96 -2.30 -2.64 -3.48
CA GLY A 96 -1.83 -2.70 -2.10
C GLY A 96 -2.99 -2.70 -1.10
N LEU A 97 -3.99 -1.85 -1.31
CA LEU A 97 -5.22 -1.81 -0.51
C LEU A 97 -6.00 -3.13 -0.63
N GLU A 98 -6.22 -3.63 -1.84
CA GLU A 98 -6.94 -4.89 -2.10
C GLU A 98 -6.25 -6.10 -1.49
N SER A 99 -4.90 -6.10 -1.50
CA SER A 99 -4.07 -7.14 -0.91
C SER A 99 -3.90 -6.98 0.61
N LYS A 100 -4.57 -6.01 1.23
CA LYS A 100 -4.49 -5.69 2.66
C LYS A 100 -3.06 -5.38 3.14
N LYS A 101 -2.23 -4.78 2.29
CA LYS A 101 -0.92 -4.25 2.71
C LYS A 101 -1.06 -3.02 3.60
N TYR A 102 -2.18 -2.31 3.46
CA TYR A 102 -2.61 -1.23 4.31
C TYR A 102 -4.14 -1.16 4.35
N ASP A 103 -4.65 -0.42 5.31
CA ASP A 103 -6.08 -0.36 5.64
C ASP A 103 -6.80 0.79 4.93
N MET A 104 -6.06 1.85 4.57
CA MET A 104 -6.60 3.00 3.85
C MET A 104 -5.56 3.68 2.96
N ILE A 105 -6.00 4.61 2.11
CA ILE A 105 -5.15 5.44 1.26
C ILE A 105 -5.38 6.92 1.60
N ALA A 106 -4.29 7.68 1.69
CA ALA A 106 -4.30 9.15 1.81
C ALA A 106 -3.29 9.73 0.80
N ASP A 107 -3.77 9.99 -0.42
CA ASP A 107 -2.94 10.40 -1.55
C ASP A 107 -3.76 11.09 -2.68
N GLN A 108 -4.54 12.11 -2.31
CA GLN A 108 -5.34 12.93 -3.23
C GLN A 108 -6.30 12.12 -4.12
N ILE A 109 -6.89 11.06 -3.55
CA ILE A 109 -7.78 10.18 -4.28
C ILE A 109 -9.08 10.90 -4.61
N SER A 110 -9.27 11.18 -5.91
CA SER A 110 -10.53 11.70 -6.40
C SER A 110 -11.62 10.64 -6.33
N LYS A 111 -12.73 11.02 -5.70
CA LYS A 111 -13.95 10.23 -5.66
C LYS A 111 -14.61 10.21 -7.03
N ASP A 112 -14.83 9.01 -7.57
CA ASP A 112 -15.58 8.80 -8.82
C ASP A 112 -16.45 7.54 -8.73
N SER A 113 -17.42 7.44 -9.64
CA SER A 113 -18.43 6.38 -9.63
C SER A 113 -17.87 4.98 -9.85
N GLU A 114 -16.68 4.82 -10.44
CA GLU A 114 -16.07 3.51 -10.65
C GLU A 114 -15.35 3.05 -9.38
N ARG A 115 -14.64 3.96 -8.73
CA ARG A 115 -13.99 3.72 -7.44
C ARG A 115 -14.98 3.48 -6.33
N GLU A 116 -16.09 4.21 -6.27
CA GLU A 116 -17.13 4.02 -5.25
C GLU A 116 -17.79 2.63 -5.31
N LYS A 117 -17.78 1.96 -6.46
CA LYS A 117 -18.27 0.57 -6.57
C LYS A 117 -17.34 -0.44 -5.90
N LYS A 118 -16.08 -0.06 -5.65
CA LYS A 118 -15.02 -0.95 -5.16
C LYS A 118 -14.52 -0.58 -3.77
N TYR A 119 -14.51 0.71 -3.43
CA TYR A 119 -13.89 1.24 -2.24
C TYR A 119 -14.83 2.18 -1.49
N SER A 120 -14.70 2.20 -0.18
CA SER A 120 -15.35 3.20 0.66
C SER A 120 -14.51 4.49 0.70
N PHE A 121 -15.18 5.62 0.60
CA PHE A 121 -14.58 6.95 0.73
C PHE A 121 -15.02 7.60 2.04
N SER A 122 -14.24 8.55 2.54
CA SER A 122 -14.65 9.39 3.66
C SER A 122 -15.96 10.13 3.33
N ASN A 123 -16.83 10.29 4.34
CA ASN A 123 -18.09 11.03 4.16
C ASN A 123 -17.86 12.51 3.86
N ASN A 124 -16.77 13.07 4.40
CA ASN A 124 -16.36 14.44 4.16
C ASN A 124 -15.15 14.46 3.22
N SER A 125 -15.22 15.26 2.16
CA SER A 125 -14.03 15.58 1.39
C SER A 125 -13.16 16.55 2.18
N TYR A 126 -11.86 16.30 2.21
CA TYR A 126 -10.87 17.19 2.81
C TYR A 126 -10.14 18.03 1.75
N PHE A 127 -10.41 17.82 0.46
CA PHE A 127 -9.86 18.64 -0.62
C PHE A 127 -10.79 18.68 -1.84
N ILE A 128 -10.81 19.82 -2.54
CA ILE A 128 -11.52 19.97 -3.81
C ILE A 128 -10.55 20.56 -4.81
N SER A 129 -10.41 19.86 -5.94
CA SER A 129 -9.58 20.30 -7.06
C SER A 129 -10.34 20.18 -8.37
N ALA A 130 -9.86 20.92 -9.36
CA ALA A 130 -10.30 20.78 -10.74
C ALA A 130 -9.06 20.63 -11.62
N ALA A 131 -9.15 19.80 -12.66
CA ALA A 131 -8.10 19.66 -13.64
C ALA A 131 -7.96 20.96 -14.45
N HIS A 132 -6.74 21.43 -14.61
CA HIS A 132 -6.41 22.62 -15.38
C HIS A 132 -5.34 22.29 -16.41
N ILE A 133 -5.36 23.00 -17.54
CA ILE A 133 -4.33 22.90 -18.56
C ILE A 133 -3.37 24.05 -18.39
N ILE A 134 -2.11 23.72 -18.13
CA ILE A 134 -1.05 24.71 -17.99
C ILE A 134 -0.43 24.91 -19.38
N VAL A 135 -0.45 26.14 -19.87
CA VAL A 135 0.15 26.53 -21.15
C VAL A 135 1.32 27.47 -20.92
N LYS A 136 2.26 27.53 -21.87
CA LYS A 136 3.30 28.56 -21.88
C LYS A 136 2.67 29.93 -21.86
N LYS A 137 3.29 30.89 -21.17
CA LYS A 137 2.81 32.27 -21.04
C LYS A 137 2.43 32.89 -22.39
N ASP A 138 3.24 32.64 -23.42
CA ASP A 138 3.04 33.21 -24.77
C ASP A 138 1.88 32.56 -25.55
N ASN A 139 1.38 31.41 -25.10
CA ASN A 139 0.27 30.68 -25.73
C ASN A 139 -1.09 30.99 -25.10
N ASN A 140 -1.13 31.81 -24.05
CA ASN A 140 -2.35 32.05 -23.26
C ASN A 140 -3.47 32.79 -24.02
N LYS A 141 -3.17 33.38 -25.19
CA LYS A 141 -4.16 34.00 -26.09
C LYS A 141 -4.66 33.05 -27.18
N THR A 142 -3.94 31.97 -27.43
CA THR A 142 -4.20 31.04 -28.54
C THR A 142 -4.89 29.76 -28.08
N ILE A 143 -4.63 29.32 -26.85
CA ILE A 143 -5.26 28.14 -26.26
C ILE A 143 -6.25 28.61 -25.19
N ASN A 144 -7.54 28.61 -25.53
CA ASN A 144 -8.64 29.05 -24.65
C ASN A 144 -9.61 27.91 -24.32
N GLY A 145 -9.46 26.75 -24.95
CA GLY A 145 -10.26 25.56 -24.69
C GLY A 145 -9.64 24.28 -25.21
N LEU A 146 -10.34 23.16 -25.01
CA LEU A 146 -9.87 21.84 -25.43
C LEU A 146 -9.74 21.73 -26.96
N ASP A 147 -10.59 22.42 -27.72
CA ASP A 147 -10.57 22.37 -29.18
C ASP A 147 -9.27 22.94 -29.77
N ASP A 148 -8.66 23.93 -29.10
CA ASP A 148 -7.40 24.55 -29.51
C ASP A 148 -6.18 23.63 -29.31
N LEU A 149 -6.36 22.51 -28.60
CA LEU A 149 -5.31 21.49 -28.40
C LEU A 149 -5.19 20.55 -29.59
N LYS A 150 -6.14 20.56 -30.53
CA LYS A 150 -6.15 19.64 -31.65
C LYS A 150 -4.90 19.83 -32.51
N GLY A 151 -4.13 18.76 -32.66
CA GLY A 151 -2.86 18.77 -33.41
C GLY A 151 -1.67 19.33 -32.63
N LEU A 152 -1.85 19.75 -31.37
CA LEU A 152 -0.77 20.10 -30.47
C LEU A 152 -0.28 18.87 -29.69
N LYS A 153 0.99 18.90 -29.27
CA LYS A 153 1.54 17.91 -28.35
C LYS A 153 1.13 18.25 -26.91
N VAL A 154 0.49 17.31 -26.22
CA VAL A 154 0.14 17.37 -24.80
C VAL A 154 0.94 16.30 -24.06
N GLY A 155 1.73 16.68 -23.06
CA GLY A 155 2.70 15.81 -22.37
C GLY A 155 4.14 16.09 -22.78
#